data_AF-A0ABD2ZHV7-F1
#
_entry.id   AF-A0ABD2ZHV7-F1
#
_cell.length_a   1.000
_cell.length_b   1.000
_cell.length_c   1.000
_cell.angle_alpha   90.00
_cell.angle_beta   90.00
_cell.angle_gamma   90.00
#
_symmetry.space_group_name_H-M   'P 1'
#
loop_
_entity.id
_entity.type
_entity.pdbx_description
1 polymer ?
#
loop_
_entity_poly.entity_id
_entity_poly.type
_entity_poly.pdbx_seq_one_letter_code
_entity_poly.pdbx_strand_id
1 'polypeptide(L)'
;MKGDKETMLKMKGVNCKAEAAKARKNAAEADRISREPREKEDQKWKEAEVSKSRAAKKREEEAEKRAETAARKKEARRLAEQEEKDHERTLKNPVKKVTEAELQHQKEEQQAAILEETKRKQRRIAGEKEYKEMILVPNTNRRNNDSIIDANTIEEAIAQMTLKENNEHHEKKLIATQQGKKGNSLMRSLARDMKNDVW
;
A
#
# COMPACT_ATOMS: atom_id res chain seq x y z
N MET A 1 45.92 -13.69 39.79
CA MET A 1 46.63 -14.02 38.53
C MET A 1 45.68 -13.96 37.32
N LYS A 2 45.06 -12.79 37.04
CA LYS A 2 44.23 -12.56 35.84
C LYS A 2 44.93 -11.70 34.77
N GLY A 3 46.08 -11.11 35.09
CA GLY A 3 46.81 -10.19 34.20
C GLY A 3 47.67 -10.86 33.12
N ASP A 4 48.08 -12.11 33.31
CA ASP A 4 49.08 -12.74 32.42
C ASP A 4 48.47 -13.34 31.13
N LYS A 5 47.16 -13.60 31.12
CA LYS A 5 46.47 -14.14 29.93
C LYS A 5 46.14 -13.06 28.90
N GLU A 6 45.92 -11.83 29.35
CA GLU A 6 45.49 -10.72 28.49
C GLU A 6 46.68 -10.11 27.72
N THR A 7 47.86 -10.08 28.34
CA THR A 7 49.11 -9.61 27.72
C THR A 7 49.67 -10.61 26.71
N MET A 8 49.54 -11.92 26.95
CA MET A 8 49.96 -12.98 26.01
C MET A 8 49.15 -13.00 24.72
N LEU A 9 47.86 -12.66 24.76
CA LEU A 9 46.99 -12.61 23.58
C LEU A 9 47.36 -11.48 22.62
N LYS A 10 47.91 -10.39 23.14
CA LYS A 10 48.39 -9.25 22.33
C LYS A 10 49.76 -9.50 21.68
N MET A 11 50.57 -10.40 22.26
CA MET A 11 51.90 -10.78 21.75
C MET A 11 51.86 -11.85 20.63
N LYS A 12 50.77 -12.60 20.47
CA LYS A 12 50.67 -13.69 19.47
C LYS A 12 50.10 -13.28 18.11
N GLY A 13 49.94 -11.98 17.83
CA GLY A 13 49.57 -11.47 16.50
C GLY A 13 48.15 -11.77 16.03
N VAL A 14 47.30 -12.39 16.86
CA VAL A 14 45.91 -12.71 16.50
C VAL A 14 44.94 -12.13 17.52
N ASN A 15 44.17 -11.13 17.11
CA ASN A 15 43.12 -10.52 17.93
C ASN A 15 42.00 -11.54 18.19
N CYS A 16 41.84 -12.00 19.43
CA CYS A 16 40.85 -13.01 19.82
C CYS A 16 39.42 -12.68 19.39
N LYS A 17 39.04 -11.39 19.32
CA LYS A 17 37.72 -10.99 18.83
C LYS A 17 37.57 -11.20 17.32
N ALA A 18 38.64 -10.96 16.56
CA ALA A 18 38.66 -11.20 15.13
C ALA A 18 38.66 -12.70 14.82
N GLU A 19 39.39 -13.48 15.60
CA GLU A 19 39.44 -14.95 15.52
C GLU A 19 38.08 -15.57 15.86
N ALA A 20 37.42 -15.12 16.94
CA ALA A 20 36.06 -15.53 17.28
C ALA A 20 35.02 -15.13 16.22
N ALA A 21 35.15 -13.96 15.59
CA ALA A 21 34.26 -13.56 14.49
C ALA A 21 34.48 -14.43 13.22
N LYS A 22 35.74 -14.77 12.90
CA LYS A 22 36.06 -15.71 11.83
C LYS A 22 35.53 -17.11 12.13
N ALA A 23 35.66 -17.59 13.36
CA ALA A 23 35.11 -18.88 13.79
C ALA A 23 33.57 -18.95 13.63
N ARG A 24 32.85 -17.88 14.00
CA ARG A 24 31.38 -17.79 13.78
C ARG A 24 31.00 -17.82 12.30
N LYS A 25 31.73 -17.08 11.45
CA LYS A 25 31.51 -17.09 10.00
C LYS A 25 31.80 -18.46 9.41
N ASN A 26 32.90 -19.09 9.80
CA ASN A 26 33.24 -20.44 9.32
C ASN A 26 32.23 -21.49 9.79
N ALA A 27 31.67 -21.37 11.00
CA ALA A 27 30.62 -22.26 11.48
C ALA A 27 29.31 -22.10 10.71
N ALA A 28 28.89 -20.86 10.42
CA ALA A 28 27.71 -20.60 9.59
C ALA A 28 27.90 -21.05 8.14
N GLU A 29 29.09 -20.84 7.58
CA GLU A 29 29.45 -21.29 6.24
C GLU A 29 29.51 -22.82 6.16
N ALA A 30 30.05 -23.49 7.18
CA ALA A 30 30.04 -24.96 7.27
C ALA A 30 28.61 -25.52 7.39
N ASP A 31 27.74 -24.88 8.18
CA ASP A 31 26.32 -25.27 8.26
C ASP A 31 25.63 -25.09 6.90
N ARG A 32 25.85 -23.97 6.21
CA ARG A 32 25.33 -23.73 4.85
C ARG A 32 25.82 -24.78 3.86
N ILE A 33 27.13 -25.02 3.80
CA ILE A 33 27.73 -26.04 2.93
C ILE A 33 27.24 -27.45 3.29
N SER A 34 26.88 -27.72 4.55
CA SER A 34 26.32 -29.02 4.95
C SER A 34 24.83 -29.18 4.59
N ARG A 35 24.08 -28.08 4.51
CA ARG A 35 22.66 -28.06 4.15
C ARG A 35 22.46 -28.12 2.64
N GLU A 36 23.27 -27.41 1.86
CA GLU A 36 23.17 -27.40 0.39
C GLU A 36 23.16 -28.79 -0.27
N PRO A 37 24.01 -29.78 0.09
CA PRO A 37 23.95 -31.12 -0.51
C PRO A 37 22.73 -31.90 -0.04
N ARG A 38 22.26 -31.70 1.20
CA ARG A 38 21.02 -32.31 1.70
C ARG A 38 19.80 -31.76 0.98
N GLU A 39 19.74 -30.45 0.79
CA GLU A 39 18.66 -29.80 0.04
C GLU A 39 18.66 -30.22 -1.43
N LYS A 40 19.84 -30.35 -2.07
CA LYS A 40 19.96 -30.87 -3.44
C LYS A 40 19.57 -32.34 -3.54
N GLU A 41 19.92 -33.15 -2.55
CA GLU A 41 19.50 -34.55 -2.45
C GLU A 41 17.98 -34.65 -2.24
N ASP A 42 17.42 -33.91 -1.28
CA ASP A 42 15.98 -33.82 -1.02
C ASP A 42 15.22 -33.34 -2.25
N GLN A 43 15.78 -32.36 -2.99
CA GLN A 43 15.20 -31.86 -4.23
C GLN A 43 15.24 -32.93 -5.33
N LYS A 44 16.36 -33.65 -5.47
CA LYS A 44 16.47 -34.78 -6.40
C LYS A 44 15.50 -35.91 -6.05
N TRP A 45 15.31 -36.21 -4.76
CA TRP A 45 14.31 -37.17 -4.30
C TRP A 45 12.88 -36.69 -4.57
N LYS A 46 12.58 -35.41 -4.33
CA LYS A 46 11.28 -34.81 -4.66
C LYS A 46 11.01 -34.84 -6.17
N GLU A 47 11.97 -34.47 -7.01
CA GLU A 47 11.84 -34.47 -8.46
C GLU A 47 11.66 -35.90 -9.01
N ALA A 48 12.33 -36.90 -8.43
CA ALA A 48 12.09 -38.31 -8.72
C ALA A 48 10.67 -38.74 -8.28
N GLU A 49 10.20 -38.25 -7.13
CA GLU A 49 8.85 -38.49 -6.61
C GLU A 49 7.72 -37.70 -7.32
N VAL A 50 8.03 -36.67 -8.12
CA VAL A 50 7.02 -35.88 -8.87
C VAL A 50 6.28 -36.75 -9.91
N SER A 51 6.82 -37.92 -10.23
CA SER A 51 6.14 -38.96 -11.01
C SER A 51 5.11 -39.79 -10.23
N LYS A 52 4.74 -39.40 -8.99
CA LYS A 52 3.58 -39.92 -8.28
C LYS A 52 2.35 -39.88 -9.20
N SER A 53 1.82 -41.07 -9.51
CA SER A 53 0.70 -41.28 -10.43
C SER A 53 -0.49 -40.41 -10.06
N ARG A 54 -1.36 -40.07 -11.02
CA ARG A 54 -2.61 -39.31 -10.78
C ARG A 54 -3.41 -39.86 -9.58
N ALA A 55 -3.29 -41.15 -9.26
CA ALA A 55 -3.94 -41.79 -8.12
C ALA A 55 -3.37 -41.38 -6.75
N ALA A 56 -2.07 -41.07 -6.63
CA ALA A 56 -1.47 -40.56 -5.41
C ALA A 56 -1.91 -39.10 -5.16
N LYS A 57 -1.87 -38.26 -6.21
CA LYS A 57 -2.39 -36.88 -6.17
C LYS A 57 -3.86 -36.83 -5.79
N LYS A 58 -4.68 -37.74 -6.34
CA LYS A 58 -6.10 -37.84 -6.01
C LYS A 58 -6.35 -38.25 -4.54
N ARG A 59 -5.51 -39.13 -3.97
CA ARG A 59 -5.62 -39.50 -2.55
C ARG A 59 -5.20 -38.38 -1.61
N GLU A 60 -4.17 -37.61 -1.97
CA GLU A 60 -3.71 -36.45 -1.21
C GLU A 60 -4.75 -35.33 -1.22
N GLU A 61 -5.31 -35.01 -2.39
CA GLU A 61 -6.40 -34.02 -2.53
C GLU A 61 -7.68 -34.45 -1.77
N GLU A 62 -8.02 -35.74 -1.78
CA GLU A 62 -9.16 -36.27 -1.03
C GLU A 62 -8.90 -36.29 0.49
N ALA A 63 -7.66 -36.51 0.91
CA ALA A 63 -7.25 -36.41 2.32
C ALA A 63 -7.25 -34.95 2.79
N GLU A 64 -6.79 -34.02 1.97
CA GLU A 64 -6.81 -32.58 2.23
C GLU A 64 -8.25 -32.07 2.33
N LYS A 65 -9.13 -32.46 1.40
CA LYS A 65 -10.55 -32.12 1.44
C LYS A 65 -11.28 -32.71 2.65
N ARG A 66 -10.91 -33.92 3.09
CA ARG A 66 -11.42 -34.51 4.35
C ARG A 66 -10.89 -33.76 5.58
N ALA A 67 -9.63 -33.34 5.58
CA ALA A 67 -9.06 -32.57 6.68
C ALA A 67 -9.68 -31.17 6.78
N GLU A 68 -9.89 -30.50 5.64
CA GLU A 68 -10.55 -29.19 5.58
C GLU A 68 -12.00 -29.26 6.03
N THR A 69 -12.77 -30.27 5.59
CA THR A 69 -14.15 -30.46 6.04
C THR A 69 -14.23 -30.81 7.53
N ALA A 70 -13.28 -31.59 8.06
CA ALA A 70 -13.17 -31.86 9.49
C ALA A 70 -12.83 -30.60 10.30
N ALA A 71 -11.93 -29.75 9.79
CA ALA A 71 -11.59 -28.47 10.42
C ALA A 71 -12.78 -27.50 10.41
N ARG A 72 -13.46 -27.36 9.26
CA ARG A 72 -14.67 -26.54 9.13
C ARG A 72 -15.80 -27.04 10.05
N LYS A 73 -15.97 -28.37 10.17
CA LYS A 73 -16.95 -28.96 11.08
C LYS A 73 -16.59 -28.73 12.55
N LYS A 74 -15.29 -28.73 12.90
CA LYS A 74 -14.83 -28.42 14.26
C LYS A 74 -15.09 -26.96 14.63
N GLU A 75 -14.81 -26.01 13.74
CA GLU A 75 -15.13 -24.59 13.96
C GLU A 75 -16.64 -24.35 14.04
N ALA A 76 -17.43 -24.96 13.16
CA ALA A 76 -18.89 -24.88 13.21
C ALA A 76 -19.45 -25.47 14.52
N ARG A 77 -18.91 -26.59 15.00
CA ARG A 77 -19.29 -27.18 16.29
C ARG A 77 -18.93 -26.28 17.46
N ARG A 78 -17.76 -25.63 17.42
CA ARG A 78 -17.36 -24.66 18.46
C ARG A 78 -18.31 -23.46 18.52
N LEU A 79 -18.73 -22.96 17.35
CA LEU A 79 -19.69 -21.86 17.26
C LEU A 79 -21.07 -22.29 17.80
N ALA A 80 -21.56 -23.46 17.39
CA ALA A 80 -22.83 -24.01 17.88
C ALA A 80 -22.83 -24.26 19.40
N GLU A 81 -21.73 -24.76 19.97
CA GLU A 81 -21.60 -24.94 21.42
C GLU A 81 -21.59 -23.59 22.17
N GLN A 82 -21.02 -22.55 21.56
CA GLN A 82 -21.05 -21.20 22.12
C GLN A 82 -22.48 -20.63 22.11
N GLU A 83 -23.20 -20.80 20.99
CA GLU A 83 -24.60 -20.40 20.86
C GLU A 83 -25.51 -21.16 21.84
N GLU A 84 -25.31 -22.48 22.02
CA GLU A 84 -26.05 -23.29 23.00
C GLU A 84 -25.78 -22.82 24.43
N LYS A 85 -24.53 -22.51 24.79
CA LYS A 85 -24.19 -21.93 26.10
C LYS A 85 -24.84 -20.58 26.32
N ASP A 86 -24.92 -19.73 25.30
CA ASP A 86 -25.57 -18.42 25.39
C ASP A 86 -27.11 -18.55 25.44
N HIS A 87 -27.69 -19.53 24.73
CA HIS A 87 -29.09 -19.91 24.90
C HIS A 87 -29.38 -20.46 26.31
N GLU A 88 -28.55 -21.34 26.85
CA GLU A 88 -28.70 -21.82 28.24
C GLU A 88 -28.58 -20.69 29.27
N ARG A 89 -27.68 -19.73 29.05
CA ARG A 89 -27.54 -18.55 29.92
C ARG A 89 -28.77 -17.65 29.88
N THR A 90 -29.36 -17.47 28.70
CA THR A 90 -30.60 -16.70 28.54
C THR A 90 -31.82 -17.45 29.09
N LEU A 91 -31.84 -18.78 29.08
CA LEU A 91 -32.89 -19.59 29.72
C LEU A 91 -32.79 -19.60 31.25
N LYS A 92 -31.57 -19.60 31.81
CA LYS A 92 -31.33 -19.60 33.27
C LYS A 92 -31.62 -18.24 33.91
N ASN A 93 -31.50 -17.15 33.15
CA ASN A 93 -31.80 -15.81 33.62
C ASN A 93 -33.23 -15.43 33.19
N PRO A 94 -34.19 -15.28 34.12
CA PRO A 94 -35.53 -14.86 33.75
C PRO A 94 -35.46 -13.49 33.07
N VAL A 95 -35.83 -13.45 31.78
CA VAL A 95 -35.93 -12.21 31.02
C VAL A 95 -36.93 -11.32 31.72
N LYS A 96 -36.46 -10.19 32.27
CA LYS A 96 -37.34 -9.18 32.85
C LYS A 96 -38.29 -8.72 31.76
N LYS A 97 -39.59 -8.69 32.04
CA LYS A 97 -40.58 -8.18 31.09
C LYS A 97 -40.36 -6.68 30.95
N VAL A 98 -39.66 -6.30 29.91
CA VAL A 98 -39.45 -4.89 29.54
C VAL A 98 -40.66 -4.45 28.72
N THR A 99 -41.24 -3.30 29.04
CA THR A 99 -42.33 -2.70 28.27
C THR A 99 -41.78 -2.08 26.98
N GLU A 100 -42.63 -1.89 25.96
CA GLU A 100 -42.21 -1.31 24.68
C GLU A 100 -41.53 0.06 24.84
N ALA A 101 -42.01 0.88 25.79
CA ALA A 101 -41.44 2.18 26.09
C ALA A 101 -39.98 2.09 26.58
N GLU A 102 -39.65 1.08 27.36
CA GLU A 102 -38.29 0.90 27.87
C GLU A 102 -37.35 0.25 26.86
N LEU A 103 -37.88 -0.56 25.93
CA LEU A 103 -37.13 -0.99 24.74
C LEU A 103 -36.77 0.18 23.84
N GLN A 104 -37.67 1.15 23.65
CA GLN A 104 -37.37 2.37 22.89
C GLN A 104 -36.32 3.22 23.58
N HIS A 105 -36.43 3.44 24.90
CA HIS A 105 -35.43 4.18 25.67
C HIS A 105 -34.04 3.53 25.59
N GLN A 106 -33.94 2.19 25.71
CA GLN A 106 -32.66 1.50 25.57
C GLN A 106 -32.07 1.61 24.16
N LYS A 107 -32.91 1.56 23.11
CA LYS A 107 -32.45 1.74 21.72
C LYS A 107 -31.92 3.16 21.51
N GLU A 108 -32.62 4.17 22.03
CA GLU A 108 -32.19 5.56 21.96
C GLU A 108 -30.88 5.77 22.72
N GLU A 109 -30.74 5.21 23.92
CA GLU A 109 -29.52 5.28 24.73
C GLU A 109 -28.33 4.59 24.03
N GLN A 110 -28.55 3.41 23.44
CA GLN A 110 -27.51 2.73 22.65
C GLN A 110 -27.10 3.53 21.41
N GLN A 111 -28.06 4.11 20.68
CA GLN A 111 -27.77 4.97 19.54
C GLN A 111 -27.03 6.23 19.97
N ALA A 112 -27.42 6.85 21.08
CA ALA A 112 -26.74 8.00 21.65
C ALA A 112 -25.30 7.65 22.06
N ALA A 113 -25.06 6.49 22.67
CA ALA A 113 -23.73 6.02 23.04
C ALA A 113 -22.84 5.77 21.81
N ILE A 114 -23.38 5.18 20.74
CA ILE A 114 -22.65 4.98 19.48
C ILE A 114 -22.31 6.35 18.83
N LEU A 115 -23.24 7.30 18.85
CA LEU A 115 -23.00 8.65 18.35
C LEU A 115 -21.97 9.42 19.18
N GLU A 116 -21.94 9.22 20.50
CA GLU A 116 -20.95 9.82 21.39
C GLU A 116 -19.57 9.20 21.17
N GLU A 117 -19.49 7.88 21.04
CA GLU A 117 -18.24 7.17 20.76
C GLU A 117 -17.67 7.53 19.37
N THR A 118 -18.52 7.66 18.35
CA THR A 118 -18.09 8.10 17.01
C THR A 118 -17.61 9.55 17.01
N LYS A 119 -18.30 10.47 17.71
CA LYS A 119 -17.82 11.85 17.92
C LYS A 119 -16.49 11.87 18.66
N ARG A 120 -16.30 11.02 19.68
CA ARG A 120 -15.03 10.88 20.41
C ARG A 120 -13.91 10.36 19.52
N LYS A 121 -14.18 9.37 18.66
CA LYS A 121 -13.25 8.87 17.65
C LYS A 121 -12.88 9.95 16.63
N GLN A 122 -13.86 10.71 16.13
CA GLN A 122 -13.62 11.82 15.22
C GLN A 122 -12.75 12.91 15.85
N ARG A 123 -12.96 13.26 17.13
CA ARG A 123 -12.10 14.19 17.87
C ARG A 123 -10.65 13.71 18.00
N ARG A 124 -10.44 12.40 18.19
CA ARG A 124 -9.09 11.81 18.21
C ARG A 124 -8.43 11.86 16.82
N ILE A 125 -9.19 11.55 15.77
CA ILE A 125 -8.70 11.51 14.38
C ILE A 125 -8.46 12.93 13.83
N ALA A 126 -9.17 13.95 14.32
CA ALA A 126 -9.00 15.34 13.88
C ALA A 126 -7.53 15.80 14.01
N GLY A 127 -6.88 15.51 15.14
CA GLY A 127 -5.47 15.86 15.34
C GLY A 127 -4.51 15.13 14.40
N GLU A 128 -4.80 13.88 14.03
CA GLU A 128 -3.97 13.11 13.09
C GLU A 128 -4.12 13.61 11.65
N LYS A 129 -5.32 14.01 11.24
CA LYS A 129 -5.59 14.59 9.92
C LYS A 129 -4.90 15.95 9.75
N GLU A 130 -5.05 16.83 10.73
CA GLU A 130 -4.39 18.13 10.75
C GLU A 130 -2.86 17.98 10.73
N TYR A 131 -2.32 17.03 11.50
CA TYR A 131 -0.89 16.71 11.49
C TYR A 131 -0.42 16.15 10.13
N LYS A 132 -1.23 15.28 9.51
CA LYS A 132 -0.95 14.75 8.18
C LYS A 132 -0.91 15.87 7.15
N GLU A 133 -1.86 16.80 7.15
CA GLU A 133 -1.87 17.94 6.23
C GLU A 133 -0.69 18.89 6.46
N MET A 134 -0.31 19.11 7.72
CA MET A 134 0.87 19.92 8.07
C MET A 134 2.19 19.28 7.59
N ILE A 135 2.29 17.95 7.60
CA ILE A 135 3.49 17.25 7.11
C ILE A 135 3.47 17.06 5.60
N LEU A 136 2.29 16.82 5.01
CA LEU A 136 2.12 16.54 3.59
C LEU A 136 2.13 17.85 2.77
N VAL A 137 3.12 18.72 3.03
CA VAL A 137 3.41 19.87 2.18
C VAL A 137 3.98 19.33 0.86
N PRO A 138 3.28 19.53 -0.27
CA PRO A 138 3.78 19.05 -1.55
C PRO A 138 5.10 19.74 -1.89
N ASN A 139 6.15 18.95 -2.13
CA ASN A 139 7.44 19.46 -2.57
C ASN A 139 7.32 19.97 -4.01
N THR A 140 7.14 21.28 -4.16
CA THR A 140 7.04 21.97 -5.45
C THR A 140 8.33 21.86 -6.29
N ASN A 141 9.47 21.55 -5.68
CA ASN A 141 10.73 21.33 -6.40
C ASN A 141 10.77 20.02 -7.20
N ARG A 142 9.84 19.08 -6.96
CA ARG A 142 9.67 17.86 -7.79
C ARG A 142 8.54 17.98 -8.81
N ARG A 143 7.47 18.71 -8.46
CA ARG A 143 6.27 18.84 -9.32
C ARG A 143 6.49 19.76 -10.52
N ASN A 144 7.47 20.67 -10.44
CA ASN A 144 7.82 21.56 -11.55
C ASN A 144 8.77 20.92 -12.57
N ASN A 145 8.94 19.60 -12.56
CA ASN A 145 9.73 18.84 -13.52
C ASN A 145 8.98 18.61 -14.86
N ASP A 146 8.12 19.54 -15.29
CA ASP A 146 7.56 19.56 -16.67
C ASP A 146 8.66 19.80 -17.75
N SER A 147 9.92 19.93 -17.31
CA SER A 147 11.13 19.94 -18.14
C SER A 147 11.87 18.61 -18.17
N ILE A 148 11.53 17.62 -17.34
CA ILE A 148 12.10 16.27 -17.39
C ILE A 148 11.13 15.40 -18.17
N ILE A 149 11.57 14.97 -19.34
CA ILE A 149 10.86 14.01 -20.18
C ILE A 149 11.20 12.62 -19.63
N ASP A 150 10.33 12.06 -18.80
CA ASP A 150 10.43 10.68 -18.33
C ASP A 150 10.05 9.74 -19.47
N ALA A 151 11.04 9.36 -20.29
CA ALA A 151 10.89 8.38 -21.36
C ALA A 151 11.91 7.25 -21.17
N ASN A 152 11.42 6.01 -21.10
CA ASN A 152 12.27 4.83 -20.91
C ASN A 152 12.69 4.21 -22.25
N THR A 153 12.20 4.74 -23.37
CA THR A 153 12.54 4.33 -24.73
C THR A 153 12.72 5.54 -25.66
N ILE A 154 13.49 5.35 -26.75
CA ILE A 154 13.79 6.43 -27.71
C ILE A 154 12.52 6.92 -28.41
N GLU A 155 11.62 6.00 -28.78
CA GLU A 155 10.35 6.33 -29.45
C GLU A 155 9.43 7.15 -28.54
N GLU A 156 9.36 6.80 -27.26
CA GLU A 156 8.59 7.53 -26.25
C GLU A 156 9.16 8.94 -26.02
N ALA A 157 10.48 9.10 -26.01
CA ALA A 157 11.13 10.41 -25.88
C ALA A 157 10.78 11.33 -27.06
N ILE A 158 10.84 10.79 -28.30
CA ILE A 158 10.51 11.53 -29.52
C ILE A 158 9.02 11.92 -29.53
N ALA A 159 8.12 11.03 -29.11
CA ALA A 159 6.69 11.34 -29.05
C ALA A 159 6.39 12.48 -28.05
N GLN A 160 7.02 12.46 -26.86
CA GLN A 160 6.82 13.50 -25.86
C GLN A 160 7.44 14.85 -26.27
N MET A 161 8.58 14.85 -26.99
CA MET A 161 9.20 16.07 -27.53
C MET A 161 8.37 16.70 -28.66
N THR A 162 7.82 15.89 -29.57
CA THR A 162 7.08 16.37 -30.75
C THR A 162 5.68 16.92 -30.43
N LEU A 163 5.07 16.47 -29.33
CA LEU A 163 3.80 17.01 -28.84
C LEU A 163 3.93 18.43 -28.26
N LYS A 164 5.09 18.76 -27.66
CA LYS A 164 5.33 20.06 -27.02
C LYS A 164 5.58 21.20 -28.02
N GLU A 165 6.07 20.88 -29.22
CA GLU A 165 6.41 21.89 -30.23
C GLU A 165 5.20 22.43 -31.01
N ASN A 166 4.03 21.78 -30.95
CA ASN A 166 3.00 22.03 -31.96
C ASN A 166 1.83 22.97 -31.60
N ASN A 167 1.48 23.28 -30.34
CA ASN A 167 0.22 24.04 -30.12
C ASN A 167 0.10 24.84 -28.81
N GLU A 168 0.88 25.90 -28.60
CA GLU A 168 0.55 26.87 -27.52
C GLU A 168 0.53 28.36 -27.95
N HIS A 169 0.95 28.69 -29.17
CA HIS A 169 1.08 30.11 -29.60
C HIS A 169 0.38 30.50 -30.91
N HIS A 170 -0.52 29.68 -31.45
CA HIS A 170 -1.23 29.99 -32.69
C HIS A 170 -2.55 30.77 -32.46
N GLU A 171 -3.29 30.46 -31.39
CA GLU A 171 -4.64 31.02 -31.17
C GLU A 171 -4.64 32.51 -30.79
N LYS A 172 -3.70 32.93 -29.94
CA LYS A 172 -3.58 34.34 -29.52
C LYS A 172 -3.17 35.27 -30.67
N LYS A 173 -2.44 34.75 -31.67
CA LYS A 173 -2.04 35.53 -32.86
C LYS A 173 -3.20 35.72 -33.85
N LEU A 174 -4.13 34.77 -33.95
CA LEU A 174 -5.31 34.90 -34.82
C LEU A 174 -6.29 35.96 -34.32
N ILE A 175 -6.51 36.05 -33.00
CA ILE A 175 -7.41 37.06 -32.42
C ILE A 175 -6.79 38.47 -32.54
N ALA A 176 -5.51 38.62 -32.22
CA ALA A 176 -4.81 39.90 -32.32
C ALA A 176 -4.76 40.43 -33.76
N THR A 177 -4.51 39.55 -34.75
CA THR A 177 -4.50 39.96 -36.17
C THR A 177 -5.89 40.31 -36.70
N GLN A 178 -6.95 39.62 -36.24
CA GLN A 178 -8.32 39.99 -36.62
C GLN A 178 -8.76 41.32 -36.02
N GLN A 179 -8.49 41.58 -34.74
CA GLN A 179 -8.84 42.85 -34.10
C GLN A 179 -8.07 44.03 -34.71
N GLY A 180 -6.78 43.85 -34.99
CA GLY A 180 -5.96 44.87 -35.68
C GLY A 180 -6.47 45.18 -37.09
N LYS A 181 -6.90 44.17 -37.85
CA LYS A 181 -7.50 44.37 -39.19
C LYS A 181 -8.84 45.10 -39.12
N LYS A 182 -9.69 44.79 -38.14
CA LYS A 182 -10.99 45.46 -37.93
C LYS A 182 -10.82 46.93 -37.54
N GLY A 183 -9.94 47.23 -36.60
CA GLY A 183 -9.65 48.62 -36.19
C GLY A 183 -9.03 49.46 -37.31
N ASN A 184 -8.08 48.89 -38.07
CA ASN A 184 -7.43 49.59 -39.16
C ASN A 184 -8.36 49.79 -40.39
N SER A 185 -9.31 48.87 -40.59
CA SER A 185 -10.40 49.02 -41.57
C SER A 185 -11.35 50.17 -41.18
N LEU A 186 -11.79 50.19 -39.92
CA LEU A 186 -12.72 51.21 -39.40
C LEU A 186 -12.12 52.61 -39.45
N MET A 187 -10.84 52.77 -39.10
CA MET A 187 -10.16 54.06 -39.17
C MET A 187 -9.99 54.53 -40.62
N ARG A 188 -9.78 53.61 -41.57
CA ARG A 188 -9.71 53.97 -43.01
C ARG A 188 -11.07 54.29 -43.61
N SER A 189 -12.17 53.72 -43.13
CA SER A 189 -13.51 54.13 -43.58
C SER A 189 -13.87 55.49 -42.98
N LEU A 190 -13.67 55.69 -41.69
CA LEU A 190 -13.96 56.95 -41.01
C LEU A 190 -13.15 58.13 -41.60
N ALA A 191 -11.88 57.92 -41.91
CA ALA A 191 -11.04 58.93 -42.56
C ALA A 191 -11.44 59.20 -44.03
N ARG A 192 -12.16 58.27 -44.67
CA ARG A 192 -12.72 58.46 -46.02
C ARG A 192 -14.02 59.25 -45.95
N ASP A 193 -14.87 58.93 -44.98
CA ASP A 193 -16.16 59.58 -44.76
C ASP A 193 -15.95 61.04 -44.32
N MET A 194 -15.05 61.30 -43.36
CA MET A 194 -14.72 62.67 -42.93
C MET A 194 -14.08 63.53 -44.02
N LYS A 195 -13.47 62.94 -45.06
CA LYS A 195 -12.94 63.69 -46.21
C LYS A 195 -14.00 63.97 -47.28
N ASN A 196 -15.08 63.20 -47.30
CA ASN A 196 -16.19 63.40 -48.24
C ASN A 196 -17.25 64.38 -47.71
N ASP A 197 -17.28 64.65 -46.40
CA ASP A 197 -18.22 65.60 -45.76
C ASP A 197 -17.74 67.06 -45.75
N VAL A 198 -16.63 67.37 -46.42
CA VAL A 198 -16.14 68.75 -46.61
C VAL A 198 -16.11 69.06 -48.11
N TRP A 199 -17.30 69.20 -48.70
CA TRP A 199 -17.64 70.13 -49.78
C TRP A 199 -19.15 70.16 -50.05
#